data_AF-A0A3D1JIJ4-F1
#
_entry.id   AF-A0A3D1JIJ4-F1
#
_cell.length_a   1.000
_cell.length_b   1.000
_cell.length_c   1.000
_cell.angle_alpha   90.00
_cell.angle_beta   90.00
_cell.angle_gamma   90.00
#
_symmetry.space_group_name_H-M   'P 1'
#
loop_
_entity.id
_entity.type
_entity.pdbx_description
1 polymer ?
#
loop_
_entity_poly.entity_id
_entity_poly.type
_entity_poly.pdbx_seq_one_letter_code
_entity_poly.pdbx_strand_id
1 'polypeptide(L)'
;MIRVRRGLERRLKHARANQRLMRLAEEVARSAPVPVSAQPVVFFNASTRLLGMSLNAAYQLAASWSVRLAGVPVVHFACQGGLSRCVLGTNSADPAVLPPCPGCIAQSRVVHQHHETHWFTFKADEGLEEALKPLDLQSLMAFEWQGVPLGALCLPGLRWALRRHHLAEDDSTRFLYRQYLISAWRVVEEFRRLLDATNPRAVVVFNGMFYPEAAARWVARQRGLRVITHEVGLRPFTAFFTTGEATAYPIDIPETFALSPEQEVRLDAYLEQRWQGNFSMAGIRFWPEMRRLDEAFLERLSHFRQVVPVFTNVIFDTSQPHSNVVFPHMFAWLDLVLEIARAHPETLFVIRAHPDESRPGKESRESVAAWAESRGVRSLPNVLYVDSREYFSSYELIQRSKFVMVYNSTIGLEASLMGAPVLCGGKARFTQLPTVFFPQSAEEYRQQAEVFLTADQVTAPPEFRANARRFLYYQLYRTSLPFDDLLEEDGVWPGYVRFKDHVKAASFDPRNSRVLRVITEGILNGGNFLLED
;
A
#
# COMPACT_ATOMS: atom_id res chain seq x y z
N MET A 1 34.29 -16.01 -0.44
CA MET A 1 33.85 -16.67 -1.70
C MET A 1 32.33 -16.67 -1.92
N ILE A 2 31.50 -17.08 -0.96
CA ILE A 2 30.02 -17.16 -1.11
C ILE A 2 29.36 -15.80 -1.45
N ARG A 3 29.75 -14.70 -0.78
CA ARG A 3 29.23 -13.34 -1.06
C ARG A 3 29.56 -12.85 -2.47
N VAL A 4 30.77 -13.15 -2.97
CA VAL A 4 31.21 -12.78 -4.33
C VAL A 4 30.40 -13.54 -5.38
N ARG A 5 30.24 -14.87 -5.18
CA ARG A 5 29.42 -15.72 -6.06
C ARG A 5 27.97 -15.26 -6.13
N ARG A 6 27.32 -15.01 -4.97
CA ARG A 6 25.95 -14.46 -4.92
C ARG A 6 25.84 -13.10 -5.60
N GLY A 7 26.86 -12.24 -5.45
CA GLY A 7 26.92 -10.94 -6.12
C GLY A 7 27.01 -11.06 -7.65
N LEU A 8 27.79 -12.01 -8.16
CA LEU A 8 27.92 -12.29 -9.59
C LEU A 8 26.64 -12.91 -10.17
N GLU A 9 26.07 -13.91 -9.50
CA GLU A 9 24.80 -14.55 -9.90
C GLU A 9 23.67 -13.52 -9.99
N ARG A 10 23.56 -12.61 -9.01
CA ARG A 10 22.62 -11.48 -9.06
C ARG A 10 22.84 -10.60 -10.28
N ARG A 11 24.09 -10.16 -10.51
CA ARG A 11 24.42 -9.28 -11.65
C ARG A 11 24.09 -9.95 -12.99
N LEU A 12 24.35 -11.25 -13.12
CA LEU A 12 24.02 -12.04 -14.29
C LEU A 12 22.50 -12.12 -14.52
N LYS A 13 21.73 -12.45 -13.47
CA LYS A 13 20.26 -12.49 -13.55
C LYS A 13 19.67 -11.15 -13.97
N HIS A 14 20.12 -10.05 -13.35
CA HIS A 14 19.66 -8.71 -13.71
C HIS A 14 20.08 -8.30 -15.12
N ALA A 15 21.30 -8.65 -15.54
CA ALA A 15 21.76 -8.36 -16.91
C ALA A 15 20.89 -9.06 -17.95
N ARG A 16 20.54 -10.33 -17.73
CA ARG A 16 19.63 -11.09 -18.62
C ARG A 16 18.22 -10.49 -18.63
N ALA A 17 17.67 -10.16 -17.47
CA ALA A 17 16.38 -9.50 -17.36
C ALA A 17 16.37 -8.14 -18.08
N ASN A 18 17.44 -7.35 -17.93
CA ASN A 18 17.58 -6.06 -18.60
C ASN A 18 17.73 -6.21 -20.12
N GLN A 19 18.53 -7.18 -20.61
CA GLN A 19 18.61 -7.48 -22.05
C GLN A 19 17.26 -7.89 -22.64
N ARG A 20 16.49 -8.67 -21.90
CA ARG A 20 15.13 -9.04 -22.28
C ARG A 20 14.21 -7.82 -22.33
N LEU A 21 14.28 -6.96 -21.32
CA LEU A 21 13.51 -5.73 -21.22
C LEU A 21 13.78 -4.78 -22.39
N MET A 22 15.05 -4.56 -22.73
CA MET A 22 15.45 -3.69 -23.85
C MET A 22 14.92 -4.22 -25.19
N ARG A 23 14.99 -5.54 -25.42
CA ARG A 23 14.42 -6.17 -26.63
C ARG A 23 12.92 -5.98 -26.73
N LEU A 24 12.19 -6.21 -25.63
CA LEU A 24 10.74 -5.98 -25.59
C LEU A 24 10.40 -4.51 -25.86
N ALA A 25 11.13 -3.58 -25.24
CA ALA A 25 10.94 -2.15 -25.44
C ALA A 25 11.15 -1.74 -26.91
N GLU A 26 12.16 -2.30 -27.58
CA GLU A 26 12.42 -2.07 -29.00
C GLU A 26 11.34 -2.67 -29.89
N GLU A 27 10.87 -3.89 -29.60
CA GLU A 27 9.76 -4.53 -30.32
C GLU A 27 8.47 -3.70 -30.18
N VAL A 28 8.12 -3.28 -28.96
CA VAL A 28 6.97 -2.39 -28.70
C VAL A 28 7.10 -1.08 -29.47
N ALA A 29 8.28 -0.47 -29.48
CA ALA A 29 8.52 0.76 -30.22
C ALA A 29 8.33 0.61 -31.73
N ARG A 30 8.75 -0.54 -32.30
CA ARG A 30 8.57 -0.86 -33.73
C ARG A 30 7.14 -1.22 -34.08
N SER A 31 6.40 -1.84 -33.17
CA SER A 31 5.00 -2.23 -33.37
C SER A 31 4.00 -1.12 -33.06
N ALA A 32 4.41 -0.06 -32.35
CA ALA A 32 3.55 1.07 -32.03
C ALA A 32 3.09 1.77 -33.32
N PRO A 33 1.77 1.99 -33.48
CA PRO A 33 1.26 2.73 -34.63
C PRO A 33 1.69 4.20 -34.53
N VAL A 34 1.62 4.91 -35.66
CA VAL A 34 1.80 6.36 -35.67
C VAL A 34 0.73 6.98 -34.76
N PRO A 35 1.10 7.87 -33.83
CA PRO A 35 0.13 8.41 -32.88
C PRO A 35 -1.03 9.13 -33.56
N VAL A 36 -2.24 8.86 -33.10
CA VAL A 36 -3.47 9.47 -33.62
C VAL A 36 -3.70 10.87 -33.03
N SER A 37 -3.14 11.11 -31.84
CA SER A 37 -3.18 12.40 -31.14
C SER A 37 -1.79 12.80 -30.70
N ALA A 38 -1.53 14.11 -30.68
CA ALA A 38 -0.28 14.68 -30.16
C ALA A 38 -0.24 14.71 -28.62
N GLN A 39 -1.38 14.61 -27.93
CA GLN A 39 -1.41 14.69 -26.46
C GLN A 39 -1.01 13.35 -25.81
N PRO A 40 0.13 13.29 -25.09
CA PRO A 40 0.59 12.07 -24.47
C PRO A 40 -0.16 11.74 -23.19
N VAL A 41 0.06 10.51 -22.71
CA VAL A 41 -0.11 10.16 -21.29
C VAL A 41 1.25 10.20 -20.60
N VAL A 42 1.34 10.90 -19.47
CA VAL A 42 2.57 10.97 -18.67
C VAL A 42 2.58 9.87 -17.61
N PHE A 43 3.68 9.14 -17.50
CA PHE A 43 3.89 8.09 -16.49
C PHE A 43 5.03 8.45 -15.54
N PHE A 44 4.82 8.33 -14.23
CA PHE A 44 5.85 8.61 -13.21
C PHE A 44 5.87 7.62 -12.03
N ASN A 45 7.06 7.14 -11.64
CA ASN A 45 7.26 6.26 -10.48
C ASN A 45 8.72 6.22 -9.96
N ALA A 46 9.19 7.31 -9.36
CA ALA A 46 10.51 7.35 -8.71
C ALA A 46 10.61 6.41 -7.49
N SER A 47 9.51 6.12 -6.81
CA SER A 47 9.44 5.40 -5.55
C SER A 47 9.18 3.89 -5.71
N THR A 48 9.47 3.31 -6.89
CA THR A 48 9.24 1.87 -7.16
C THR A 48 10.49 1.05 -7.39
N ARG A 49 11.67 1.63 -7.65
CA ARG A 49 12.86 0.85 -8.02
C ARG A 49 14.17 1.49 -7.61
N LEU A 50 15.19 0.65 -7.41
CA LEU A 50 16.59 1.05 -7.28
C LEU A 50 17.50 0.23 -8.21
N LEU A 51 17.63 -1.09 -8.00
CA LEU A 51 18.62 -1.92 -8.73
C LEU A 51 17.99 -3.07 -9.54
N GLY A 52 16.67 -3.08 -9.65
CA GLY A 52 15.88 -4.08 -10.34
C GLY A 52 14.46 -3.57 -10.56
N MET A 53 13.65 -4.34 -11.28
CA MET A 53 12.26 -3.99 -11.56
C MET A 53 11.35 -4.55 -10.47
N SER A 54 10.78 -3.67 -9.64
CA SER A 54 9.75 -4.10 -8.70
C SER A 54 8.45 -4.42 -9.45
N LEU A 55 7.55 -5.10 -8.74
CA LEU A 55 6.22 -5.42 -9.22
C LEU A 55 5.44 -4.17 -9.70
N ASN A 56 5.38 -3.11 -8.87
CA ASN A 56 4.71 -1.86 -9.25
C ASN A 56 5.42 -1.11 -10.40
N ALA A 57 6.74 -1.22 -10.53
CA ALA A 57 7.45 -0.68 -11.69
C ALA A 57 7.05 -1.41 -12.99
N ALA A 58 6.91 -2.74 -12.92
CA ALA A 58 6.52 -3.57 -14.06
C ALA A 58 5.07 -3.34 -14.51
N TYR A 59 4.12 -3.21 -13.56
CA TYR A 59 2.72 -2.89 -13.88
C TYR A 59 2.59 -1.60 -14.66
N GLN A 60 3.27 -0.56 -14.17
CA GLN A 60 3.25 0.73 -14.82
C GLN A 60 3.89 0.70 -16.20
N LEU A 61 4.99 -0.03 -16.37
CA LEU A 61 5.65 -0.16 -17.66
C LEU A 61 4.78 -0.90 -18.68
N ALA A 62 4.19 -2.04 -18.29
CA ALA A 62 3.30 -2.80 -19.14
C ALA A 62 2.04 -1.99 -19.52
N ALA A 63 1.46 -1.24 -18.58
CA ALA A 63 0.36 -0.30 -18.86
C ALA A 63 0.79 0.78 -19.87
N SER A 64 2.00 1.34 -19.72
CA SER A 64 2.51 2.36 -20.63
C SER A 64 2.75 1.82 -22.05
N TRP A 65 3.24 0.58 -22.18
CA TRP A 65 3.37 -0.07 -23.48
C TRP A 65 2.02 -0.33 -24.13
N SER A 66 1.01 -0.71 -23.34
CA SER A 66 -0.34 -0.91 -23.86
C SER A 66 -0.97 0.37 -24.38
N VAL A 67 -0.84 1.48 -23.64
CA VAL A 67 -1.27 2.82 -24.10
C VAL A 67 -0.57 3.21 -25.39
N ARG A 68 0.74 2.96 -25.50
CA ARG A 68 1.51 3.24 -26.71
C ARG A 68 1.04 2.41 -27.90
N LEU A 69 0.80 1.12 -27.71
CA LEU A 69 0.29 0.22 -28.76
C LEU A 69 -1.16 0.54 -29.16
N ALA A 70 -1.93 1.21 -28.30
CA ALA A 70 -3.22 1.79 -28.64
C ALA A 70 -3.13 3.08 -29.47
N GLY A 71 -1.92 3.54 -29.83
CA GLY A 71 -1.70 4.70 -30.69
C GLY A 71 -1.77 6.04 -29.98
N VAL A 72 -1.56 6.06 -28.65
CA VAL A 72 -1.43 7.30 -27.87
C VAL A 72 0.04 7.48 -27.45
N PRO A 73 0.64 8.67 -27.64
CA PRO A 73 2.02 8.89 -27.22
C PRO A 73 2.16 8.75 -25.70
N VAL A 74 3.36 8.35 -25.27
CA VAL A 74 3.69 8.14 -23.87
C VAL A 74 4.97 8.88 -23.55
N VAL A 75 4.93 9.67 -22.48
CA VAL A 75 6.11 10.35 -21.94
C VAL A 75 6.38 9.83 -20.53
N HIS A 76 7.59 9.37 -20.27
CA HIS A 76 8.02 9.04 -18.93
C HIS A 76 8.67 10.25 -18.26
N PHE A 77 8.27 10.54 -17.02
CA PHE A 77 9.01 11.46 -16.17
C PHE A 77 9.98 10.65 -15.30
N ALA A 78 11.28 10.94 -15.35
CA ALA A 78 12.28 10.10 -14.71
C ALA A 78 13.37 10.90 -13.99
N CYS A 79 13.76 10.43 -12.80
CA CYS A 79 14.79 11.05 -11.99
C CYS A 79 16.20 10.68 -12.51
N GLN A 80 17.02 11.70 -12.78
CA GLN A 80 18.44 11.56 -13.10
C GLN A 80 19.30 12.07 -11.94
N GLY A 81 19.04 11.57 -10.73
CA GLY A 81 19.65 12.10 -9.51
C GLY A 81 19.11 13.47 -9.14
N GLY A 82 17.84 13.74 -9.48
CA GLY A 82 17.18 15.02 -9.25
C GLY A 82 16.61 15.25 -7.85
N LEU A 83 16.75 14.27 -6.95
CA LEU A 83 16.26 14.33 -5.59
C LEU A 83 17.46 14.31 -4.65
N SER A 84 17.56 15.27 -3.71
CA SER A 84 18.65 15.29 -2.74
C SER A 84 18.59 14.05 -1.84
N ARG A 85 17.41 13.76 -1.30
CA ARG A 85 17.02 12.45 -0.74
C ARG A 85 15.79 11.94 -1.49
N CYS A 86 15.63 10.62 -1.55
CA CYS A 86 14.45 9.98 -2.15
C CYS A 86 13.89 8.92 -1.20
N VAL A 87 12.59 8.60 -1.31
CA VAL A 87 11.91 7.69 -0.38
C VAL A 87 12.59 6.31 -0.28
N LEU A 88 12.85 5.66 -1.41
CA LEU A 88 13.44 4.32 -1.42
C LEU A 88 14.93 4.29 -1.07
N GLY A 89 15.67 5.35 -1.40
CA GLY A 89 17.11 5.42 -1.19
C GLY A 89 17.50 5.97 0.18
N THR A 90 16.53 6.35 1.01
CA THR A 90 16.78 6.90 2.34
C THR A 90 17.29 5.82 3.29
N ASN A 91 18.41 6.11 3.93
CA ASN A 91 18.88 5.35 5.07
C ASN A 91 18.27 5.97 6.34
N SER A 92 17.35 5.24 6.98
CA SER A 92 16.64 5.73 8.16
C SER A 92 17.51 5.80 9.42
N ALA A 93 18.66 5.11 9.47
CA ALA A 93 19.61 5.21 10.57
C ALA A 93 20.57 6.39 10.39
N ASP A 94 20.87 6.77 9.14
CA ASP A 94 21.71 7.92 8.82
C ASP A 94 21.16 8.63 7.58
N PRO A 95 20.26 9.62 7.77
CA PRO A 95 19.68 10.37 6.67
C PRO A 95 20.70 11.16 5.84
N ALA A 96 21.92 11.39 6.35
CA ALA A 96 22.97 12.09 5.60
C ALA A 96 23.56 11.23 4.47
N VAL A 97 23.37 9.91 4.49
CA VAL A 97 23.80 9.03 3.39
C VAL A 97 23.07 9.40 2.09
N LEU A 98 23.85 9.60 1.02
CA LEU A 98 23.30 9.89 -0.30
C LEU A 98 22.53 8.67 -0.85
N PRO A 99 21.43 8.88 -1.59
CA PRO A 99 20.72 7.79 -2.23
C PRO A 99 21.61 7.05 -3.24
N PRO A 100 21.34 5.76 -3.52
CA PRO A 100 22.10 4.96 -4.48
C PRO A 100 21.71 5.30 -5.95
N CYS A 101 21.76 6.59 -6.31
CA CYS A 101 21.35 7.13 -7.60
C CYS A 101 22.00 6.45 -8.81
N PRO A 102 23.31 6.13 -8.85
CA PRO A 102 23.92 5.55 -10.04
C PRO A 102 23.24 4.26 -10.52
N GLY A 103 22.88 3.39 -9.58
CA GLY A 103 22.17 2.14 -9.89
C GLY A 103 20.73 2.37 -10.32
N CYS A 104 20.02 3.29 -9.65
CA CYS A 104 18.65 3.68 -10.01
C CYS A 104 18.57 4.30 -11.42
N ILE A 105 19.53 5.16 -11.75
CA ILE A 105 19.63 5.78 -13.07
C ILE A 105 19.95 4.71 -14.13
N ALA A 106 20.91 3.83 -13.87
CA ALA A 106 21.25 2.75 -14.79
C ALA A 106 20.04 1.85 -15.09
N GLN A 107 19.29 1.45 -14.06
CA GLN A 107 18.08 0.65 -14.24
C GLN A 107 16.98 1.44 -14.97
N SER A 108 16.79 2.73 -14.65
CA SER A 108 15.79 3.58 -15.30
C SER A 108 16.08 3.79 -16.79
N ARG A 109 17.35 3.88 -17.18
CA ARG A 109 17.74 3.96 -18.60
C ARG A 109 17.36 2.71 -19.38
N VAL A 110 17.50 1.53 -18.76
CA VAL A 110 17.03 0.26 -19.35
C VAL A 110 15.50 0.25 -19.46
N VAL A 111 14.80 0.61 -18.38
CA VAL A 111 13.32 0.60 -18.32
C VAL A 111 12.69 1.53 -19.34
N HIS A 112 13.26 2.72 -19.53
CA HIS A 112 12.72 3.75 -20.42
C HIS A 112 13.41 3.79 -21.79
N GLN A 113 14.23 2.79 -22.11
CA GLN A 113 14.88 2.72 -23.42
C GLN A 113 13.84 2.66 -24.53
N HIS A 114 14.07 3.35 -25.65
CA HIS A 114 13.13 3.46 -26.77
C HIS A 114 11.82 4.20 -26.45
N HIS A 115 11.77 4.94 -25.34
CA HIS A 115 10.62 5.77 -24.96
C HIS A 115 11.03 7.23 -24.79
N GLU A 116 10.10 8.14 -25.10
CA GLU A 116 10.26 9.55 -24.78
C GLU A 116 10.31 9.70 -23.25
N THR A 117 11.36 10.36 -22.77
CA THR A 117 11.61 10.48 -21.33
C THR A 117 12.08 11.89 -21.01
N HIS A 118 11.34 12.57 -20.16
CA HIS A 118 11.76 13.83 -19.53
C HIS A 118 12.57 13.50 -18.28
N TRP A 119 13.88 13.70 -18.38
CA TRP A 119 14.81 13.50 -17.27
C TRP A 119 14.96 14.79 -16.48
N PHE A 120 14.83 14.69 -15.16
CA PHE A 120 15.12 15.82 -14.28
C PHE A 120 16.35 15.58 -13.40
N THR A 121 17.18 16.62 -13.29
CA THR A 121 18.39 16.67 -12.46
C THR A 121 18.15 17.57 -11.24
N PHE A 122 19.09 17.55 -10.29
CA PHE A 122 18.95 18.33 -9.07
C PHE A 122 19.32 19.78 -9.34
N LYS A 123 18.57 20.69 -8.73
CA LYS A 123 18.88 22.12 -8.71
C LYS A 123 18.47 22.66 -7.35
N ALA A 124 19.40 23.33 -6.67
CA ALA A 124 19.13 24.00 -5.40
C ALA A 124 18.23 25.23 -5.63
N ASP A 125 17.37 25.50 -4.65
CA ASP A 125 16.58 26.73 -4.54
C ASP A 125 17.00 27.39 -3.23
N GLU A 126 17.91 28.36 -3.32
CA GLU A 126 18.49 29.02 -2.14
C GLU A 126 17.42 29.68 -1.26
N GLY A 127 16.39 30.27 -1.87
CA GLY A 127 15.29 30.90 -1.14
C GLY A 127 14.50 29.88 -0.32
N LEU A 128 14.19 28.72 -0.90
CA LEU A 128 13.57 27.61 -0.18
C LEU A 128 14.48 27.08 0.93
N GLU A 129 15.76 26.85 0.64
CA GLU A 129 16.70 26.30 1.62
C GLU A 129 16.87 27.23 2.83
N GLU A 130 17.01 28.53 2.63
CA GLU A 130 17.06 29.51 3.73
C GLU A 130 15.76 29.54 4.54
N ALA A 131 14.60 29.50 3.87
CA ALA A 131 13.29 29.49 4.54
C ALA A 131 13.08 28.25 5.43
N LEU A 132 13.68 27.11 5.06
CA LEU A 132 13.54 25.85 5.78
C LEU A 132 14.46 25.72 7.01
N LYS A 133 15.61 26.42 7.04
CA LYS A 133 16.62 26.31 8.10
C LYS A 133 16.10 26.56 9.52
N PRO A 134 15.33 27.62 9.80
CA PRO A 134 14.92 27.94 11.18
C PRO A 134 13.73 27.10 11.66
N LEU A 135 13.09 26.33 10.78
CA LEU A 135 11.82 25.67 11.08
C LEU A 135 11.99 24.44 11.99
N ASP A 136 11.11 24.34 12.97
CA ASP A 136 10.87 23.13 13.76
C ASP A 136 10.05 22.09 12.98
N LEU A 137 9.86 20.90 13.54
CA LEU A 137 9.16 19.82 12.85
C LEU A 137 7.70 20.14 12.55
N GLN A 138 6.98 20.79 13.48
CA GLN A 138 5.58 21.17 13.26
C GLN A 138 5.44 22.15 12.10
N SER A 139 6.32 23.15 12.05
CA SER A 139 6.37 24.12 10.95
C SER A 139 6.76 23.44 9.64
N LEU A 140 7.68 22.46 9.64
CA LEU A 140 8.01 21.66 8.45
C LEU A 140 6.82 20.81 7.97
N MET A 141 6.03 20.26 8.88
CA MET A 141 4.82 19.48 8.56
C MET A 141 3.73 20.32 7.90
N ALA A 142 3.57 21.57 8.34
CA ALA A 142 2.62 22.52 7.80
C ALA A 142 3.19 23.42 6.68
N PHE A 143 4.45 23.22 6.29
CA PHE A 143 5.14 24.15 5.40
C PHE A 143 4.53 24.22 4.00
N GLU A 144 4.24 25.44 3.55
CA GLU A 144 3.83 25.74 2.19
C GLU A 144 4.86 26.62 1.49
N TRP A 145 5.12 26.36 0.21
CA TRP A 145 6.01 27.17 -0.61
C TRP A 145 5.33 27.53 -1.92
N GLN A 146 5.14 28.82 -2.17
CA GLN A 146 4.50 29.32 -3.40
C GLN A 146 3.16 28.63 -3.70
N GLY A 147 2.32 28.47 -2.67
CA GLY A 147 1.01 27.82 -2.74
C GLY A 147 1.05 26.29 -2.84
N VAL A 148 2.23 25.66 -2.74
CA VAL A 148 2.37 24.21 -2.73
C VAL A 148 2.49 23.72 -1.29
N PRO A 149 1.63 22.78 -0.82
CA PRO A 149 1.67 22.26 0.54
C PRO A 149 2.76 21.18 0.69
N LEU A 150 4.03 21.56 0.55
CA LEU A 150 5.16 20.64 0.55
C LEU A 150 5.21 19.78 1.82
N GLY A 151 4.95 20.38 2.99
CA GLY A 151 4.89 19.69 4.28
C GLY A 151 3.97 18.48 4.26
N ALA A 152 2.71 18.70 3.87
CA ALA A 152 1.68 17.67 3.79
C ALA A 152 2.00 16.61 2.72
N LEU A 153 2.53 17.01 1.56
CA LEU A 153 2.90 16.08 0.48
C LEU A 153 4.07 15.15 0.87
N CYS A 154 4.98 15.62 1.72
CA CYS A 154 6.15 14.88 2.18
C CYS A 154 5.90 13.97 3.38
N LEU A 155 4.91 14.29 4.21
CA LEU A 155 4.66 13.61 5.48
C LEU A 155 4.47 12.09 5.37
N PRO A 156 3.64 11.55 4.45
CA PRO A 156 3.43 10.10 4.37
C PRO A 156 4.71 9.34 4.01
N GLY A 157 5.49 9.87 3.06
CA GLY A 157 6.77 9.29 2.65
C GLY A 157 7.82 9.34 3.75
N LEU A 158 7.81 10.38 4.59
CA LEU A 158 8.74 10.51 5.72
C LEU A 158 8.42 9.50 6.83
N ARG A 159 7.14 9.39 7.22
CA ARG A 159 6.67 8.39 8.19
C ARG A 159 6.99 6.97 7.75
N TRP A 160 6.76 6.68 6.47
CA TRP A 160 7.10 5.38 5.89
C TRP A 160 8.61 5.10 5.93
N ALA A 161 9.45 6.07 5.57
CA ALA A 161 10.90 5.92 5.55
C ALA A 161 11.47 5.73 6.97
N LEU A 162 10.96 6.48 7.94
CA LEU A 162 11.37 6.41 9.34
C LEU A 162 10.67 5.32 10.16
N ARG A 163 9.73 4.58 9.54
CA ARG A 163 9.00 3.45 10.15
C ARG A 163 8.29 3.84 11.46
N ARG A 164 7.67 5.03 11.49
CA ARG A 164 6.94 5.58 12.64
C ARG A 164 5.89 6.59 12.22
N HIS A 165 4.85 6.75 13.03
CA HIS A 165 3.81 7.77 12.88
C HIS A 165 4.18 9.07 13.60
N HIS A 166 4.62 8.96 14.86
CA HIS A 166 5.10 10.09 15.64
C HIS A 166 6.57 10.34 15.30
N LEU A 167 6.80 11.44 14.58
CA LEU A 167 8.14 11.89 14.20
C LEU A 167 8.83 12.52 15.41
N ALA A 168 10.12 12.25 15.59
CA ALA A 168 10.89 12.78 16.71
C ALA A 168 11.39 14.20 16.39
N GLU A 169 11.31 15.10 17.38
CA GLU A 169 11.83 16.47 17.27
C GLU A 169 13.36 16.49 17.42
N ASP A 170 14.06 15.94 16.44
CA ASP A 170 15.52 15.85 16.40
C ASP A 170 16.10 16.37 15.08
N ASP A 171 17.41 16.67 15.10
CA ASP A 171 18.11 17.23 13.93
C ASP A 171 18.07 16.29 12.73
N SER A 172 18.10 14.98 12.96
CA SER A 172 18.09 13.96 11.90
C SER A 172 16.76 13.95 11.14
N THR A 173 15.65 13.99 11.88
CA THR A 173 14.29 14.04 11.35
C THR A 173 14.04 15.37 10.64
N ARG A 174 14.40 16.50 11.27
CA ARG A 174 14.29 17.83 10.64
C ARG A 174 15.12 17.89 9.36
N PHE A 175 16.37 17.42 9.39
CA PHE A 175 17.23 17.36 8.22
C PHE A 175 16.58 16.57 7.09
N LEU A 176 16.14 15.33 7.35
CA LEU A 176 15.53 14.50 6.32
C LEU A 176 14.26 15.12 5.75
N TYR A 177 13.42 15.73 6.61
CA TYR A 177 12.21 16.41 6.16
C TYR A 177 12.56 17.57 5.23
N ARG A 178 13.49 18.45 5.62
CA ARG A 178 13.96 19.55 4.76
C ARG A 178 14.44 19.04 3.41
N GLN A 179 15.21 17.95 3.39
CA GLN A 179 15.66 17.32 2.14
C GLN A 179 14.49 16.80 1.29
N TYR A 180 13.45 16.23 1.92
CA TYR A 180 12.24 15.81 1.21
C TYR A 180 11.47 17.00 0.62
N LEU A 181 11.37 18.12 1.34
CA LEU A 181 10.72 19.35 0.85
C LEU A 181 11.46 19.93 -0.35
N ILE A 182 12.79 20.01 -0.29
CA ILE A 182 13.65 20.46 -1.40
C ILE A 182 13.47 19.55 -2.62
N SER A 183 13.55 18.23 -2.42
CA SER A 183 13.31 17.24 -3.48
C SER A 183 11.89 17.33 -4.08
N ALA A 184 10.86 17.53 -3.25
CA ALA A 184 9.47 17.66 -3.70
C ALA A 184 9.28 18.94 -4.53
N TRP A 185 9.86 20.06 -4.09
CA TRP A 185 9.84 21.30 -4.86
C TRP A 185 10.49 21.13 -6.23
N ARG A 186 11.62 20.42 -6.29
CA ARG A 186 12.27 20.12 -7.56
C ARG A 186 11.37 19.32 -8.51
N VAL A 187 10.62 18.35 -7.98
CA VAL A 187 9.62 17.62 -8.77
C VAL A 187 8.52 18.55 -9.24
N VAL A 188 8.02 19.45 -8.39
CA VAL A 188 6.98 20.41 -8.77
C VAL A 188 7.41 21.26 -9.95
N GLU A 189 8.59 21.87 -9.90
CA GLU A 189 9.08 22.72 -10.98
C GLU A 189 9.21 21.96 -12.31
N GLU A 190 9.86 20.79 -12.26
CA GLU A 190 10.17 20.01 -13.46
C GLU A 190 8.93 19.36 -14.05
N PHE A 191 8.01 18.92 -13.20
CA PHE A 191 6.73 18.40 -13.65
C PHE A 191 5.88 19.52 -14.26
N ARG A 192 5.86 20.74 -13.70
CA ARG A 192 5.21 21.90 -14.33
C ARG A 192 5.75 22.14 -15.75
N ARG A 193 7.07 22.19 -15.91
CA ARG A 193 7.74 22.35 -17.22
C ARG A 193 7.36 21.25 -18.21
N LEU A 194 7.36 19.99 -17.76
CA LEU A 194 6.92 18.86 -18.58
C LEU A 194 5.46 19.02 -19.04
N LEU A 195 4.55 19.35 -18.11
CA LEU A 195 3.13 19.52 -18.45
C LEU A 195 2.91 20.70 -19.41
N ASP A 196 3.69 21.79 -19.29
CA ASP A 196 3.65 22.92 -20.22
C ASP A 196 4.12 22.52 -21.63
N ALA A 197 5.21 21.75 -21.71
CA ALA A 197 5.80 21.34 -22.97
C ALA A 197 4.96 20.30 -23.71
N THR A 198 4.26 19.43 -22.98
CA THR A 198 3.59 18.25 -23.57
C THR A 198 2.07 18.33 -23.61
N ASN A 199 1.46 19.20 -22.81
CA ASN A 199 0.00 19.31 -22.68
C ASN A 199 -0.72 17.95 -22.63
N PRO A 200 -0.39 17.07 -21.66
CA PRO A 200 -0.82 15.69 -21.67
C PRO A 200 -2.30 15.56 -21.33
N ARG A 201 -2.93 14.49 -21.81
CA ARG A 201 -4.34 14.22 -21.55
C ARG A 201 -4.62 13.56 -20.20
N ALA A 202 -3.61 12.88 -19.65
CA ALA A 202 -3.70 12.20 -18.35
C ALA A 202 -2.31 11.96 -17.76
N VAL A 203 -2.27 11.75 -16.44
CA VAL A 203 -1.06 11.37 -15.70
C VAL A 203 -1.31 10.06 -14.96
N VAL A 204 -0.37 9.13 -15.01
CA VAL A 204 -0.39 7.87 -14.25
C VAL A 204 0.80 7.87 -13.28
N VAL A 205 0.52 7.77 -11.98
CA VAL A 205 1.54 7.72 -10.93
C VAL A 205 1.41 6.48 -10.07
N PHE A 206 2.54 5.97 -9.58
CA PHE A 206 2.54 4.95 -8.54
C PHE A 206 2.04 5.54 -7.21
N ASN A 207 1.12 4.84 -6.54
CA ASN A 207 0.64 5.07 -5.17
C ASN A 207 -0.07 6.43 -4.96
N GLY A 208 0.61 7.53 -5.25
CA GLY A 208 0.11 8.91 -5.18
C GLY A 208 0.30 9.59 -3.83
N MET A 209 0.80 8.87 -2.80
CA MET A 209 1.04 9.40 -1.45
C MET A 209 2.53 9.62 -1.14
N PHE A 210 3.45 8.95 -1.84
CA PHE A 210 4.89 9.21 -1.72
C PHE A 210 5.29 10.47 -2.46
N TYR A 211 6.14 11.30 -1.87
CA TYR A 211 6.25 12.71 -2.26
C TYR A 211 6.84 13.03 -3.63
N PRO A 212 7.59 12.18 -4.34
CA PRO A 212 7.79 12.46 -5.75
C PRO A 212 6.44 12.38 -6.47
N GLU A 213 5.73 11.25 -6.35
CA GLU A 213 4.46 11.00 -7.01
C GLU A 213 3.32 11.90 -6.51
N ALA A 214 3.29 12.22 -5.22
CA ALA A 214 2.31 13.12 -4.62
C ALA A 214 2.49 14.56 -5.11
N ALA A 215 3.74 15.03 -5.25
CA ALA A 215 4.03 16.35 -5.82
C ALA A 215 3.60 16.41 -7.29
N ALA A 216 3.94 15.41 -8.10
CA ALA A 216 3.51 15.33 -9.51
C ALA A 216 1.98 15.26 -9.64
N ARG A 217 1.32 14.45 -8.80
CA ARG A 217 -0.14 14.35 -8.71
C ARG A 217 -0.79 15.67 -8.33
N TRP A 218 -0.22 16.38 -7.36
CA TRP A 218 -0.70 17.69 -6.94
C TRP A 218 -0.63 18.68 -8.10
N VAL A 219 0.52 18.79 -8.76
CA VAL A 219 0.71 19.69 -9.92
C VAL A 219 -0.27 19.37 -11.05
N ALA A 220 -0.47 18.09 -11.39
CA ALA A 220 -1.41 17.68 -12.42
C ALA A 220 -2.85 18.10 -12.09
N ARG A 221 -3.27 17.90 -10.83
CA ARG A 221 -4.61 18.27 -10.36
C ARG A 221 -4.86 19.78 -10.38
N GLN A 222 -3.85 20.60 -10.07
CA GLN A 222 -3.96 22.06 -10.18
C GLN A 222 -4.26 22.53 -11.62
N ARG A 223 -3.95 21.70 -12.62
CA ARG A 223 -4.27 21.97 -14.03
C ARG A 223 -5.55 21.28 -14.52
N GLY A 224 -6.34 20.70 -13.61
CA GLY A 224 -7.53 19.93 -13.98
C GLY A 224 -7.24 18.64 -14.74
N LEU A 225 -6.00 18.15 -14.73
CA LEU A 225 -5.66 16.90 -15.41
C LEU A 225 -6.19 15.70 -14.65
N ARG A 226 -6.64 14.71 -15.41
CA ARG A 226 -6.98 13.41 -14.88
C ARG A 226 -5.72 12.68 -14.39
N VAL A 227 -5.73 12.27 -13.13
CA VAL A 227 -4.64 11.50 -12.52
C VAL A 227 -5.13 10.11 -12.14
N ILE A 228 -4.42 9.10 -12.63
CA ILE A 228 -4.63 7.70 -12.28
C ILE A 228 -3.52 7.31 -11.29
N THR A 229 -3.90 6.73 -10.16
CA THR A 229 -2.98 6.11 -9.22
C THR A 229 -3.07 4.60 -9.30
N HIS A 230 -1.97 3.90 -9.04
CA HIS A 230 -1.99 2.43 -8.99
C HIS A 230 -1.17 1.87 -7.82
N GLU A 231 -1.55 0.67 -7.38
CA GLU A 231 -0.90 -0.09 -6.31
C GLU A 231 -1.00 -1.60 -6.60
N VAL A 232 -0.30 -2.42 -5.83
CA VAL A 232 -0.46 -3.88 -5.86
C VAL A 232 -1.89 -4.29 -5.49
N GLY A 233 -2.45 -5.29 -6.16
CA GLY A 233 -3.74 -5.90 -5.82
C GLY A 233 -3.65 -6.94 -4.70
N LEU A 234 -4.79 -7.54 -4.34
CA LEU A 234 -4.85 -8.50 -3.23
C LEU A 234 -4.27 -9.87 -3.63
N ARG A 235 -4.40 -10.26 -4.90
CA ARG A 235 -3.88 -11.53 -5.42
C ARG A 235 -2.43 -11.38 -5.90
N PRO A 236 -1.62 -12.46 -5.90
CA PRO A 236 -0.30 -12.45 -6.50
C PRO A 236 -0.33 -11.93 -7.94
N PHE A 237 0.68 -11.14 -8.30
CA PHE A 237 0.82 -10.53 -9.63
C PHE A 237 -0.38 -9.71 -10.12
N THR A 238 -1.22 -9.18 -9.23
CA THR A 238 -2.29 -8.27 -9.62
C THR A 238 -1.98 -6.80 -9.31
N ALA A 239 -2.52 -5.90 -10.13
CA ALA A 239 -2.46 -4.45 -9.93
C ALA A 239 -3.87 -3.89 -9.70
N PHE A 240 -3.95 -2.76 -9.00
CA PHE A 240 -5.16 -1.99 -8.79
C PHE A 240 -4.94 -0.58 -9.35
N PHE A 241 -5.81 -0.14 -10.26
CA PHE A 241 -5.77 1.19 -10.86
C PHE A 241 -7.05 1.97 -10.50
N THR A 242 -6.92 3.26 -10.22
CA THR A 242 -8.07 4.11 -9.90
C THR A 242 -7.78 5.58 -10.21
N THR A 243 -8.80 6.38 -10.47
CA THR A 243 -8.70 7.85 -10.49
C THR A 243 -8.68 8.48 -9.09
N GLY A 244 -9.01 7.68 -8.07
CA GLY A 244 -8.93 8.04 -6.65
C GLY A 244 -7.53 7.85 -6.07
N GLU A 245 -7.48 7.38 -4.82
CA GLU A 245 -6.25 7.09 -4.09
C GLU A 245 -6.05 5.59 -3.97
N ALA A 246 -5.08 5.05 -4.71
CA ALA A 246 -4.85 3.61 -4.77
C ALA A 246 -4.58 2.99 -3.37
N THR A 247 -3.98 3.74 -2.45
CA THR A 247 -3.75 3.30 -1.06
C THR A 247 -5.03 3.12 -0.24
N ALA A 248 -6.10 3.84 -0.59
CA ALA A 248 -7.40 3.76 0.07
C ALA A 248 -8.26 2.61 -0.50
N TYR A 249 -7.92 2.09 -1.69
CA TYR A 249 -8.73 1.12 -2.44
C TYR A 249 -10.21 1.55 -2.52
N PRO A 250 -10.51 2.69 -3.17
CA PRO A 250 -11.89 3.06 -3.46
C PRO A 250 -12.44 2.03 -4.45
N ILE A 251 -13.34 1.17 -3.98
CA ILE A 251 -13.95 0.12 -4.78
C ILE A 251 -15.43 0.44 -4.84
N ASP A 252 -15.87 0.89 -6.02
CA ASP A 252 -17.28 1.15 -6.28
C ASP A 252 -17.99 -0.18 -6.60
N ILE A 253 -18.89 -0.59 -5.71
CA ILE A 253 -19.65 -1.82 -5.82
C ILE A 253 -21.12 -1.43 -5.98
N PRO A 254 -21.75 -1.71 -7.13
CA PRO A 254 -23.16 -1.39 -7.34
C PRO A 254 -24.03 -2.02 -6.26
N GLU A 255 -24.97 -1.24 -5.72
CA GLU A 255 -25.90 -1.72 -4.67
C GLU A 255 -26.67 -2.97 -5.11
N THR A 256 -26.96 -3.08 -6.40
CA THR A 256 -27.67 -4.21 -7.03
C THR A 256 -26.79 -5.44 -7.28
N PHE A 257 -25.47 -5.36 -7.11
CA PHE A 257 -24.59 -6.49 -7.32
C PHE A 257 -24.77 -7.55 -6.23
N ALA A 258 -25.18 -8.76 -6.63
CA ALA A 258 -25.13 -9.96 -5.83
C ALA A 258 -24.26 -11.01 -6.54
N LEU A 259 -23.58 -11.87 -5.78
CA LEU A 259 -22.80 -12.95 -6.38
C LEU A 259 -23.73 -13.98 -7.02
N SER A 260 -23.41 -14.43 -8.23
CA SER A 260 -24.03 -15.62 -8.81
C SER A 260 -23.59 -16.90 -8.09
N PRO A 261 -24.30 -18.03 -8.24
CA PRO A 261 -23.88 -19.31 -7.66
C PRO A 261 -22.44 -19.70 -8.02
N GLU A 262 -22.01 -19.45 -9.25
CA GLU A 262 -20.64 -19.73 -9.71
C GLU A 262 -19.61 -18.82 -9.04
N GLN A 263 -19.97 -17.55 -8.82
CA GLN A 263 -19.13 -16.59 -8.11
C GLN A 263 -18.99 -16.95 -6.64
N GLU A 264 -20.07 -17.43 -6.01
CA GLU A 264 -20.05 -17.92 -4.64
C GLU A 264 -19.11 -19.12 -4.48
N VAL A 265 -19.23 -20.12 -5.37
CA VAL A 265 -18.34 -21.29 -5.38
C VAL A 265 -16.86 -20.89 -5.55
N ARG A 266 -16.59 -19.95 -6.47
CA ARG A 266 -15.24 -19.43 -6.70
C ARG A 266 -14.67 -18.74 -5.45
N LEU A 267 -15.50 -17.94 -4.76
CA LEU A 267 -15.10 -17.25 -3.54
C LEU A 267 -14.86 -18.23 -2.40
N ASP A 268 -15.71 -19.24 -2.23
CA ASP A 268 -15.55 -20.26 -1.19
C ASP A 268 -14.28 -21.07 -1.37
N ALA A 269 -13.92 -21.44 -2.60
CA ALA A 269 -12.64 -22.10 -2.89
C ALA A 269 -11.42 -21.25 -2.47
N TYR A 270 -11.50 -19.93 -2.66
CA TYR A 270 -10.46 -19.01 -2.18
C TYR A 270 -10.42 -18.93 -0.66
N LEU A 271 -11.58 -18.83 -0.01
CA LEU A 271 -11.69 -18.73 1.45
C LEU A 271 -11.20 -19.99 2.15
N GLU A 272 -11.50 -21.17 1.60
CA GLU A 272 -11.03 -22.45 2.12
C GLU A 272 -9.50 -22.50 2.14
N GLN A 273 -8.83 -22.10 1.07
CA GLN A 273 -7.36 -22.02 1.02
C GLN A 273 -6.81 -21.00 2.03
N ARG A 274 -7.49 -19.86 2.17
CA ARG A 274 -7.08 -18.78 3.10
C ARG A 274 -7.18 -19.23 4.55
N TRP A 275 -8.27 -19.91 4.93
CA TRP A 275 -8.49 -20.47 6.25
C TRP A 275 -7.58 -21.66 6.57
N GLN A 276 -6.91 -22.25 5.58
CA GLN A 276 -5.85 -23.25 5.75
C GLN A 276 -4.43 -22.63 5.81
N GLY A 277 -4.31 -21.29 5.79
CA GLY A 277 -3.03 -20.59 5.95
C GLY A 277 -2.19 -20.53 4.67
N ASN A 278 -2.78 -20.80 3.50
CA ASN A 278 -2.12 -20.74 2.20
C ASN A 278 -2.27 -19.34 1.57
N PHE A 279 -1.76 -18.30 2.25
CA PHE A 279 -1.81 -16.92 1.74
C PHE A 279 -0.43 -16.29 1.57
N SER A 280 -0.22 -15.60 0.44
CA SER A 280 0.95 -14.77 0.17
C SER A 280 0.55 -13.41 -0.37
N MET A 281 1.27 -12.35 0.03
CA MET A 281 1.14 -11.00 -0.54
C MET A 281 2.53 -10.51 -0.97
N ALA A 282 2.62 -9.98 -2.20
CA ALA A 282 3.88 -9.50 -2.78
C ALA A 282 5.06 -10.51 -2.67
N GLY A 283 4.78 -11.81 -2.84
CA GLY A 283 5.77 -12.90 -2.78
C GLY A 283 6.13 -13.37 -1.36
N ILE A 284 5.41 -12.94 -0.32
CA ILE A 284 5.72 -13.28 1.08
C ILE A 284 4.58 -14.08 1.69
N ARG A 285 4.91 -15.28 2.19
CA ARG A 285 4.02 -16.10 3.02
C ARG A 285 4.20 -15.70 4.47
N PHE A 286 3.18 -15.08 5.07
CA PHE A 286 3.24 -14.63 6.47
C PHE A 286 3.08 -15.78 7.48
N TRP A 287 2.50 -16.92 7.06
CA TRP A 287 2.16 -18.05 7.95
C TRP A 287 2.50 -19.39 7.29
N PRO A 288 3.64 -20.02 7.63
CA PRO A 288 3.99 -21.35 7.11
C PRO A 288 3.19 -22.49 7.75
N GLU A 289 2.75 -22.33 9.01
CA GLU A 289 1.93 -23.31 9.75
C GLU A 289 0.91 -22.59 10.64
N MET A 290 -0.33 -23.10 10.72
CA MET A 290 -1.29 -22.69 11.75
C MET A 290 -1.18 -23.59 12.97
N ARG A 291 -0.70 -23.04 14.08
CA ARG A 291 -0.75 -23.73 15.38
C ARG A 291 -2.10 -23.49 16.03
N ARG A 292 -2.71 -24.55 16.57
CA ARG A 292 -3.89 -24.44 17.43
C ARG A 292 -3.59 -23.57 18.65
N LEU A 293 -4.63 -22.99 19.25
CA LEU A 293 -4.53 -22.41 20.59
C LEU A 293 -4.08 -23.50 21.57
N ASP A 294 -3.05 -23.20 22.37
CA ASP A 294 -2.47 -24.17 23.30
C ASP A 294 -3.35 -24.38 24.54
N GLU A 295 -3.08 -25.46 25.28
CA GLU A 295 -3.83 -25.82 26.49
C GLU A 295 -3.72 -24.74 27.56
N ALA A 296 -2.56 -24.08 27.68
CA ALA A 296 -2.34 -22.99 28.63
C ALA A 296 -3.24 -21.78 28.33
N PHE A 297 -3.46 -21.44 27.07
CA PHE A 297 -4.41 -20.41 26.68
C PHE A 297 -5.85 -20.80 27.01
N LEU A 298 -6.23 -22.05 26.73
CA LEU A 298 -7.58 -22.55 27.02
C LEU A 298 -7.87 -22.58 28.53
N GLU A 299 -6.89 -22.96 29.34
CA GLU A 299 -6.95 -22.89 30.80
C GLU A 299 -7.13 -21.43 31.25
N ARG A 300 -6.30 -20.51 30.75
CA ARG A 300 -6.43 -19.08 31.07
C ARG A 300 -7.81 -18.54 30.70
N LEU A 301 -8.31 -18.88 29.51
CA LEU A 301 -9.62 -18.45 29.02
C LEU A 301 -10.76 -18.91 29.94
N SER A 302 -10.64 -20.08 30.57
CA SER A 302 -11.66 -20.63 31.47
C SER A 302 -11.92 -19.78 32.73
N HIS A 303 -10.98 -18.89 33.08
CA HIS A 303 -11.13 -17.96 34.22
C HIS A 303 -11.89 -16.68 33.88
N PHE A 304 -12.28 -16.48 32.62
CA PHE A 304 -12.98 -15.27 32.16
C PHE A 304 -14.35 -15.62 31.59
N ARG A 305 -15.31 -14.68 31.72
CA ARG A 305 -16.67 -14.86 31.18
C ARG A 305 -16.67 -14.90 29.65
N GLN A 306 -15.77 -14.15 29.03
CA GLN A 306 -15.72 -13.92 27.59
C GLN A 306 -14.32 -13.48 27.12
N VAL A 307 -14.06 -13.59 25.82
CA VAL A 307 -12.81 -13.12 25.19
C VAL A 307 -13.09 -12.16 24.04
N VAL A 308 -12.30 -11.10 23.97
CA VAL A 308 -12.34 -10.07 22.93
C VAL A 308 -10.94 -9.89 22.33
N PRO A 309 -10.71 -10.38 21.10
CA PRO A 309 -9.46 -10.11 20.39
C PRO A 309 -9.41 -8.68 19.86
N VAL A 310 -8.23 -8.09 19.94
CA VAL A 310 -7.92 -6.73 19.49
C VAL A 310 -6.78 -6.83 18.48
N PHE A 311 -7.10 -6.68 17.19
CA PHE A 311 -6.11 -6.78 16.12
C PHE A 311 -5.63 -5.39 15.68
N THR A 312 -4.31 -5.25 15.62
CA THR A 312 -3.62 -4.00 15.29
C THR A 312 -3.09 -3.99 13.85
N ASN A 313 -2.52 -2.85 13.46
CA ASN A 313 -1.97 -2.57 12.14
C ASN A 313 -0.56 -1.98 12.26
N VAL A 314 0.15 -1.89 11.13
CA VAL A 314 1.42 -1.13 11.06
C VAL A 314 1.12 0.37 10.99
N ILE A 315 1.56 1.14 11.99
CA ILE A 315 1.13 2.54 12.18
C ILE A 315 1.66 3.54 11.14
N PHE A 316 2.75 3.20 10.44
CA PHE A 316 3.38 4.07 9.44
C PHE A 316 3.01 3.71 7.99
N ASP A 317 2.09 2.76 7.77
CA ASP A 317 1.68 2.37 6.42
C ASP A 317 0.95 3.51 5.70
N THR A 318 1.10 3.59 4.38
CA THR A 318 0.47 4.64 3.56
C THR A 318 -1.05 4.58 3.49
N SER A 319 -1.66 3.50 3.97
CA SER A 319 -3.12 3.40 4.15
C SER A 319 -3.63 4.10 5.41
N GLN A 320 -2.79 4.29 6.43
CA GLN A 320 -3.20 4.85 7.73
C GLN A 320 -3.79 6.26 7.67
N PRO A 321 -3.30 7.20 6.84
CA PRO A 321 -3.92 8.53 6.69
C PRO A 321 -5.41 8.47 6.32
N HIS A 322 -5.84 7.43 5.60
CA HIS A 322 -7.25 7.25 5.19
C HIS A 322 -8.11 6.63 6.30
N SER A 323 -7.47 6.04 7.31
CA SER A 323 -8.12 5.27 8.38
C SER A 323 -8.37 6.07 9.64
N ASN A 324 -7.56 7.11 9.88
CA ASN A 324 -7.61 7.96 11.07
C ASN A 324 -8.76 8.99 11.00
N VAL A 325 -10.01 8.50 10.95
CA VAL A 325 -11.22 9.34 10.89
C VAL A 325 -11.98 9.39 12.22
N VAL A 326 -11.90 8.33 13.03
CA VAL A 326 -12.54 8.23 14.36
C VAL A 326 -11.54 8.60 15.46
N PHE A 327 -10.30 8.14 15.31
CA PHE A 327 -9.18 8.43 16.21
C PHE A 327 -8.05 9.10 15.43
N PRO A 328 -7.23 9.95 16.08
CA PRO A 328 -6.10 10.61 15.41
C PRO A 328 -5.05 9.61 14.91
N HIS A 329 -4.89 8.48 15.60
CA HIS A 329 -4.03 7.35 15.24
C HIS A 329 -4.38 6.09 16.05
N MET A 330 -3.88 4.93 15.59
CA MET A 330 -4.14 3.63 16.22
C MET A 330 -3.78 3.57 17.71
N PHE A 331 -2.69 4.21 18.16
CA PHE A 331 -2.33 4.19 19.59
C PHE A 331 -3.35 4.91 20.49
N ALA A 332 -4.04 5.96 20.00
CA ALA A 332 -5.10 6.61 20.78
C ALA A 332 -6.32 5.68 20.92
N TRP A 333 -6.63 4.92 19.87
CA TRP A 333 -7.63 3.86 19.94
C TRP A 333 -7.23 2.75 20.93
N LEU A 334 -5.97 2.30 20.91
CA LEU A 334 -5.47 1.30 21.85
C LEU A 334 -5.47 1.79 23.30
N ASP A 335 -5.18 3.07 23.56
CA ASP A 335 -5.31 3.66 24.89
C ASP A 335 -6.76 3.58 25.40
N LEU A 336 -7.75 3.88 24.55
CA LEU A 336 -9.17 3.73 24.88
C LEU A 336 -9.57 2.26 25.10
N VAL A 337 -9.07 1.33 24.28
CA VAL A 337 -9.29 -0.12 24.48
C VAL A 337 -8.70 -0.59 25.81
N LEU A 338 -7.55 -0.06 26.22
CA LEU A 338 -6.94 -0.38 27.51
C LEU A 338 -7.76 0.14 28.69
N GLU A 339 -8.37 1.32 28.57
CA GLU A 339 -9.32 1.83 29.57
C GLU A 339 -10.55 0.92 29.71
N ILE A 340 -11.13 0.49 28.58
CA ILE A 340 -12.22 -0.49 28.57
C ILE A 340 -11.78 -1.80 29.24
N ALA A 341 -10.59 -2.31 28.89
CA ALA A 341 -10.08 -3.54 29.49
C ALA A 341 -9.96 -3.45 31.02
N ARG A 342 -9.52 -2.30 31.56
CA ARG A 342 -9.47 -2.08 33.01
C ARG A 342 -10.85 -2.06 33.68
N ALA A 343 -11.87 -1.57 32.99
CA ALA A 343 -13.24 -1.53 33.49
C ALA A 343 -13.94 -2.90 33.48
N HIS A 344 -13.43 -3.86 32.70
CA HIS A 344 -14.03 -5.18 32.46
C HIS A 344 -13.12 -6.35 32.87
N PRO A 345 -12.78 -6.50 34.17
CA PRO A 345 -11.89 -7.56 34.65
C PRO A 345 -12.41 -8.98 34.37
N GLU A 346 -13.71 -9.16 34.14
CA GLU A 346 -14.35 -10.42 33.78
C GLU A 346 -14.13 -10.84 32.32
N THR A 347 -13.59 -9.94 31.48
CA THR A 347 -13.35 -10.16 30.06
C THR A 347 -11.87 -10.29 29.77
N LEU A 348 -11.46 -11.36 29.07
CA LEU A 348 -10.10 -11.49 28.55
C LEU A 348 -9.94 -10.70 27.25
N PHE A 349 -9.09 -9.67 27.25
CA PHE A 349 -8.70 -8.96 26.04
C PHE A 349 -7.41 -9.54 25.47
N VAL A 350 -7.40 -9.91 24.19
CA VAL A 350 -6.21 -10.45 23.51
C VAL A 350 -5.70 -9.42 22.51
N ILE A 351 -4.71 -8.63 22.90
CA ILE A 351 -4.10 -7.61 22.03
C ILE A 351 -2.98 -8.24 21.21
N ARG A 352 -3.16 -8.27 19.89
CA ARG A 352 -2.21 -8.87 18.97
C ARG A 352 -1.50 -7.83 18.12
N ALA A 353 -0.18 -7.76 18.24
CA ALA A 353 0.67 -6.95 17.36
C ALA A 353 0.68 -7.50 15.92
N HIS A 354 0.75 -6.61 14.94
CA HIS A 354 0.77 -7.02 13.53
C HIS A 354 2.11 -7.71 13.18
N PRO A 355 2.12 -8.86 12.48
CA PRO A 355 3.36 -9.61 12.20
C PRO A 355 4.41 -8.82 11.42
N ASP A 356 3.95 -7.96 10.50
CA ASP A 356 4.85 -7.14 9.67
C ASP A 356 5.61 -6.07 10.49
N GLU A 357 5.24 -5.80 11.76
CA GLU A 357 6.01 -4.89 12.63
C GLU A 357 7.43 -5.38 12.93
N SER A 358 7.68 -6.69 12.95
CA SER A 358 9.01 -7.26 13.21
C SER A 358 9.68 -7.84 11.97
N ARG A 359 9.16 -7.52 10.77
CA ARG A 359 9.69 -8.01 9.51
C ARG A 359 11.15 -7.56 9.32
N PRO A 360 12.10 -8.50 9.13
CA PRO A 360 13.51 -8.17 8.95
C PRO A 360 13.76 -7.14 7.84
N GLY A 361 14.45 -6.04 8.18
CA GLY A 361 14.77 -4.93 7.29
C GLY A 361 13.62 -3.94 7.02
N LYS A 362 12.45 -4.15 7.64
CA LYS A 362 11.27 -3.26 7.57
C LYS A 362 10.61 -3.08 8.94
N GLU A 363 11.36 -3.31 10.01
CA GLU A 363 10.88 -3.28 11.38
C GLU A 363 10.28 -1.92 11.72
N SER A 364 9.18 -1.96 12.49
CA SER A 364 8.60 -0.76 13.06
C SER A 364 9.54 -0.16 14.09
N ARG A 365 9.74 1.16 14.00
CA ARG A 365 10.45 1.95 15.02
C ARG A 365 9.49 2.63 15.99
N GLU A 366 8.21 2.30 15.88
CA GLU A 366 7.12 2.70 16.77
C GLU A 366 6.08 1.57 16.76
N SER A 367 6.28 0.57 17.61
CA SER A 367 5.55 -0.71 17.58
C SER A 367 4.49 -0.81 18.67
N VAL A 368 3.54 -1.73 18.47
CA VAL A 368 2.57 -2.10 19.51
C VAL A 368 3.27 -2.73 20.72
N ALA A 369 4.41 -3.41 20.51
CA ALA A 369 5.23 -3.93 21.61
C ALA A 369 5.73 -2.79 22.53
N ALA A 370 6.28 -1.72 21.96
CA ALA A 370 6.76 -0.57 22.71
C ALA A 370 5.61 0.16 23.43
N TRP A 371 4.46 0.31 22.75
CA TRP A 371 3.24 0.83 23.37
C TRP A 371 2.80 -0.04 24.56
N ALA A 372 2.74 -1.36 24.38
CA ALA A 372 2.28 -2.30 25.40
C ALA A 372 3.17 -2.30 26.65
N GLU A 373 4.49 -2.18 26.46
CA GLU A 373 5.45 -2.02 27.55
C GLU A 373 5.26 -0.68 28.28
N SER A 374 5.18 0.43 27.54
CA SER A 374 5.02 1.78 28.11
C SER A 374 3.72 1.97 28.90
N ARG A 375 2.66 1.24 28.53
CA ARG A 375 1.35 1.27 29.20
C ARG A 375 1.19 0.19 30.27
N GLY A 376 2.21 -0.64 30.49
CA GLY A 376 2.17 -1.73 31.46
C GLY A 376 1.11 -2.80 31.15
N VAL A 377 0.79 -3.03 29.87
CA VAL A 377 -0.29 -3.93 29.43
C VAL A 377 -0.14 -5.34 29.99
N ARG A 378 1.10 -5.84 30.05
CA ARG A 378 1.41 -7.18 30.58
C ARG A 378 1.11 -7.34 32.07
N SER A 379 0.91 -6.25 32.82
CA SER A 379 0.56 -6.30 34.24
C SER A 379 -0.92 -6.51 34.50
N LEU A 380 -1.78 -6.33 33.49
CA LEU A 380 -3.22 -6.50 33.65
C LEU A 380 -3.60 -7.99 33.59
N PRO A 381 -4.29 -8.53 34.62
CA PRO A 381 -4.59 -9.97 34.70
C PRO A 381 -5.52 -10.44 33.57
N ASN A 382 -6.41 -9.55 33.12
CA ASN A 382 -7.41 -9.81 32.09
C ASN A 382 -6.97 -9.35 30.68
N VAL A 383 -5.67 -9.08 30.48
CA VAL A 383 -5.11 -8.78 29.15
C VAL A 383 -4.00 -9.76 28.81
N LEU A 384 -4.08 -10.33 27.61
CA LEU A 384 -3.01 -11.09 26.98
C LEU A 384 -2.47 -10.28 25.80
N TYR A 385 -1.20 -9.89 25.88
CA TYR A 385 -0.48 -9.33 24.74
C TYR A 385 0.24 -10.44 23.97
N VAL A 386 0.00 -10.51 22.67
CA VAL A 386 0.62 -11.46 21.72
C VAL A 386 1.55 -10.68 20.81
N ASP A 387 2.85 -10.97 20.87
CA ASP A 387 3.85 -10.28 20.06
C ASP A 387 3.75 -10.59 18.56
N SER A 388 4.26 -9.69 17.73
CA SER A 388 4.33 -9.80 16.27
C SER A 388 5.01 -11.08 15.76
N ARG A 389 5.93 -11.66 16.54
CA ARG A 389 6.65 -12.90 16.20
C ARG A 389 5.96 -14.18 16.67
N GLU A 390 4.93 -14.05 17.50
CA GLU A 390 4.27 -15.20 18.11
C GLU A 390 3.28 -15.87 17.15
N TYR A 391 3.42 -17.18 17.02
CA TYR A 391 2.50 -18.02 16.26
C TYR A 391 1.24 -18.28 17.09
N PHE A 392 0.25 -17.41 16.92
CA PHE A 392 -1.06 -17.50 17.55
C PHE A 392 -2.16 -17.64 16.48
N SER A 393 -3.14 -18.53 16.63
CA SER A 393 -4.21 -18.67 15.63
C SER A 393 -5.26 -17.58 15.75
N SER A 394 -5.31 -16.66 14.77
CA SER A 394 -6.35 -15.63 14.73
C SER A 394 -7.76 -16.22 14.52
N TYR A 395 -7.89 -17.24 13.67
CA TYR A 395 -9.20 -17.78 13.31
C TYR A 395 -9.83 -18.56 14.46
N GLU A 396 -9.05 -19.36 15.19
CA GLU A 396 -9.56 -20.06 16.38
C GLU A 396 -9.94 -19.09 17.51
N LEU A 397 -9.21 -17.97 17.62
CA LEU A 397 -9.52 -16.90 18.55
C LEU A 397 -10.83 -16.19 18.18
N ILE A 398 -11.03 -15.86 16.89
CA ILE A 398 -12.27 -15.25 16.38
C ILE A 398 -13.47 -16.16 16.66
N GLN A 399 -13.36 -17.47 16.40
CA GLN A 399 -14.45 -18.43 16.63
C GLN A 399 -14.92 -18.52 18.08
N ARG A 400 -14.03 -18.23 19.04
CA ARG A 400 -14.32 -18.26 20.49
C ARG A 400 -14.69 -16.90 21.05
N SER A 401 -14.53 -15.84 20.26
CA SER A 401 -14.72 -14.47 20.72
C SER A 401 -16.19 -14.09 20.82
N LYS A 402 -16.50 -13.20 21.77
CA LYS A 402 -17.83 -12.58 21.84
C LYS A 402 -18.03 -11.61 20.69
N PHE A 403 -17.00 -10.82 20.41
CA PHE A 403 -16.87 -9.94 19.25
C PHE A 403 -15.39 -9.60 19.07
N VAL A 404 -15.04 -9.08 17.90
CA VAL A 404 -13.68 -8.71 17.52
C VAL A 404 -13.53 -7.19 17.50
N MET A 405 -12.43 -6.66 18.01
CA MET A 405 -12.04 -5.26 17.82
C MET A 405 -10.89 -5.16 16.81
N VAL A 406 -11.00 -4.24 15.86
CA VAL A 406 -9.93 -3.94 14.87
C VAL A 406 -9.77 -2.43 14.72
N TYR A 407 -8.58 -1.95 14.36
CA TYR A 407 -8.44 -0.58 13.88
C TYR A 407 -8.90 -0.47 12.42
N ASN A 408 -8.08 -0.92 11.46
CA ASN A 408 -8.42 -0.98 10.05
C ASN A 408 -7.89 -2.26 9.37
N SER A 409 -7.62 -3.31 10.17
CA SER A 409 -7.01 -4.56 9.70
C SER A 409 -7.97 -5.39 8.82
N THR A 410 -7.42 -5.98 7.75
CA THR A 410 -8.16 -6.87 6.84
C THR A 410 -8.73 -8.10 7.54
N ILE A 411 -8.21 -8.46 8.71
CA ILE A 411 -8.75 -9.54 9.52
C ILE A 411 -10.18 -9.25 10.02
N GLY A 412 -10.59 -7.98 10.10
CA GLY A 412 -11.98 -7.59 10.40
C GLY A 412 -12.95 -8.04 9.31
N LEU A 413 -12.56 -7.96 8.03
CA LEU A 413 -13.35 -8.49 6.92
C LEU A 413 -13.49 -10.02 7.03
N GLU A 414 -12.39 -10.71 7.36
CA GLU A 414 -12.38 -12.16 7.53
C GLU A 414 -13.25 -12.61 8.71
N ALA A 415 -13.22 -11.90 9.83
CA ALA A 415 -14.10 -12.15 10.96
C ALA A 415 -15.57 -11.98 10.59
N SER A 416 -15.90 -10.95 9.79
CA SER A 416 -17.27 -10.73 9.29
C SER A 416 -17.73 -11.84 8.35
N LEU A 417 -16.83 -12.38 7.51
CA LEU A 417 -17.11 -13.54 6.66
C LEU A 417 -17.40 -14.82 7.46
N MET A 418 -16.78 -14.95 8.64
CA MET A 418 -17.03 -16.02 9.61
C MET A 418 -18.30 -15.79 10.45
N GLY A 419 -18.97 -14.64 10.30
CA GLY A 419 -20.18 -14.27 11.04
C GLY A 419 -19.92 -13.67 12.42
N ALA A 420 -18.67 -13.37 12.77
CA ALA A 420 -18.36 -12.72 14.05
C ALA A 420 -18.75 -11.23 14.01
N PRO A 421 -19.29 -10.65 15.10
CA PRO A 421 -19.43 -9.22 15.25
C PRO A 421 -18.06 -8.53 15.29
N VAL A 422 -17.89 -7.47 14.53
CA VAL A 422 -16.61 -6.73 14.46
C VAL A 422 -16.86 -5.25 14.74
N LEU A 423 -16.17 -4.73 15.75
CA LEU A 423 -16.14 -3.32 16.09
C LEU A 423 -14.86 -2.67 15.53
N CYS A 424 -15.04 -1.70 14.63
CA CYS A 424 -13.98 -1.10 13.85
C CYS A 424 -13.66 0.30 14.38
N GLY A 425 -12.40 0.55 14.76
CA GLY A 425 -11.92 1.82 15.29
C GLY A 425 -11.39 2.79 14.23
N GLY A 426 -11.16 2.34 13.00
CA GLY A 426 -10.67 3.16 11.90
C GLY A 426 -11.39 2.82 10.59
N LYS A 427 -11.39 3.76 9.64
CA LYS A 427 -11.96 3.50 8.32
C LYS A 427 -11.11 2.44 7.62
N ALA A 428 -11.70 1.33 7.21
CA ALA A 428 -11.02 0.27 6.47
C ALA A 428 -11.50 0.22 5.03
N ARG A 429 -10.79 -0.52 4.17
CA ARG A 429 -11.17 -0.67 2.76
C ARG A 429 -12.60 -1.22 2.62
N PHE A 430 -13.01 -2.10 3.54
CA PHE A 430 -14.32 -2.75 3.55
C PHE A 430 -15.43 -1.95 4.25
N THR A 431 -15.13 -0.83 4.93
CA THR A 431 -16.16 0.01 5.55
C THR A 431 -16.88 0.93 4.55
N GLN A 432 -16.63 0.72 3.24
CA GLN A 432 -17.40 1.35 2.15
C GLN A 432 -18.79 0.71 1.99
N LEU A 433 -18.96 -0.52 2.50
CA LEU A 433 -20.24 -1.19 2.65
C LEU A 433 -20.46 -1.51 4.15
N PRO A 434 -21.72 -1.66 4.61
CA PRO A 434 -22.01 -2.19 5.93
C PRO A 434 -21.49 -3.62 6.07
N THR A 435 -20.27 -3.76 6.58
CA THR A 435 -19.57 -5.05 6.77
C THR A 435 -19.17 -5.27 8.23
N VAL A 436 -19.09 -4.20 9.01
CA VAL A 436 -18.67 -4.15 10.41
C VAL A 436 -19.42 -3.05 11.13
N PHE A 437 -19.44 -3.08 12.46
CA PHE A 437 -19.89 -1.95 13.26
C PHE A 437 -18.79 -0.88 13.21
N PHE A 438 -19.08 0.26 12.59
CA PHE A 438 -18.14 1.37 12.44
C PHE A 438 -18.73 2.67 13.00
N PRO A 439 -18.60 2.91 14.32
CA PRO A 439 -19.00 4.15 14.98
C PRO A 439 -18.26 5.36 14.39
N GLN A 440 -18.90 6.53 14.41
CA GLN A 440 -18.38 7.74 13.73
C GLN A 440 -17.61 8.67 14.67
N SER A 441 -17.52 8.34 15.97
CA SER A 441 -16.71 9.06 16.94
C SER A 441 -16.10 8.12 17.99
N ALA A 442 -15.05 8.58 18.70
CA ALA A 442 -14.44 7.81 19.79
C ALA A 442 -15.43 7.54 20.94
N GLU A 443 -16.38 8.45 21.17
CA GLU A 443 -17.43 8.30 22.18
C GLU A 443 -18.46 7.25 21.79
N GLU A 444 -18.96 7.29 20.55
CA GLU A 444 -19.85 6.25 20.01
C GLU A 444 -19.13 4.89 19.97
N TYR A 445 -17.82 4.87 19.67
CA TYR A 445 -17.02 3.65 19.72
C TYR A 445 -17.01 3.05 21.12
N ARG A 446 -16.76 3.87 22.15
CA ARG A 446 -16.81 3.43 23.55
C ARG A 446 -18.20 2.90 23.88
N GLN A 447 -19.25 3.67 23.59
CA GLN A 447 -20.63 3.27 23.89
C GLN A 447 -20.98 1.92 23.24
N GLN A 448 -20.60 1.72 21.98
CA GLN A 448 -20.84 0.46 21.28
C GLN A 448 -20.07 -0.71 21.89
N ALA A 449 -18.82 -0.49 22.33
CA ALA A 449 -18.02 -1.49 23.02
C ALA A 449 -18.64 -1.89 24.37
N GLU A 450 -19.09 -0.92 25.17
CA GLU A 450 -19.79 -1.15 26.44
C GLU A 450 -21.04 -2.02 26.23
N VAL A 451 -21.89 -1.65 25.27
CA VAL A 451 -23.09 -2.42 24.91
C VAL A 451 -22.74 -3.87 24.55
N PHE A 452 -21.68 -4.08 23.76
CA PHE A 452 -21.24 -5.42 23.40
C PHE A 452 -20.67 -6.21 24.58
N LEU A 453 -19.96 -5.56 25.50
CA LEU A 453 -19.36 -6.19 26.67
C LEU A 453 -20.41 -6.60 27.70
N THR A 454 -21.50 -5.85 27.86
CA THR A 454 -22.57 -6.15 28.82
C THR A 454 -23.65 -7.09 28.30
N ALA A 455 -23.90 -7.14 26.99
CA ALA A 455 -24.91 -8.03 26.40
C ALA A 455 -24.60 -9.51 26.65
N ASP A 456 -25.59 -10.39 26.76
CA ASP A 456 -25.29 -11.82 26.91
C ASP A 456 -24.68 -12.44 25.64
N GLN A 457 -25.13 -11.98 24.48
CA GLN A 457 -24.60 -12.33 23.16
C GLN A 457 -24.59 -11.12 22.25
N VAL A 458 -23.68 -11.11 21.27
CA VAL A 458 -23.61 -10.09 20.22
C VAL A 458 -23.74 -10.81 18.89
N THR A 459 -24.66 -10.35 18.05
CA THR A 459 -24.91 -10.93 16.73
C THR A 459 -24.68 -9.87 15.66
N ALA A 460 -23.88 -10.20 14.65
CA ALA A 460 -23.70 -9.34 13.50
C ALA A 460 -24.96 -9.38 12.61
N PRO A 461 -25.40 -8.24 12.05
CA PRO A 461 -26.43 -8.23 11.01
C PRO A 461 -26.06 -9.17 9.85
N PRO A 462 -27.00 -9.97 9.30
CA PRO A 462 -26.71 -10.88 8.18
C PRO A 462 -26.12 -10.16 6.96
N GLU A 463 -26.51 -8.90 6.74
CA GLU A 463 -25.97 -8.03 5.69
C GLU A 463 -24.46 -7.85 5.79
N PHE A 464 -23.85 -7.89 6.97
CA PHE A 464 -22.42 -7.71 7.14
C PHE A 464 -21.64 -8.82 6.45
N ARG A 465 -22.08 -10.07 6.62
CA ARG A 465 -21.48 -11.22 5.96
C ARG A 465 -21.72 -11.16 4.44
N ALA A 466 -22.93 -10.82 4.01
CA ALA A 466 -23.26 -10.69 2.59
C ALA A 466 -22.41 -9.62 1.89
N ASN A 467 -22.31 -8.43 2.48
CA ASN A 467 -21.47 -7.33 1.98
C ASN A 467 -19.99 -7.65 2.06
N ALA A 468 -19.53 -8.39 3.08
CA ALA A 468 -18.15 -8.83 3.17
C ALA A 468 -17.79 -9.76 2.00
N ARG A 469 -18.71 -10.65 1.58
CA ARG A 469 -18.55 -11.49 0.39
C ARG A 469 -18.51 -10.67 -0.89
N ARG A 470 -19.47 -9.74 -1.07
CA ARG A 470 -19.50 -8.80 -2.21
C ARG A 470 -18.21 -8.02 -2.34
N PHE A 471 -17.76 -7.42 -1.24
CA PHE A 471 -16.53 -6.65 -1.17
C PHE A 471 -15.30 -7.49 -1.52
N LEU A 472 -15.14 -8.64 -0.86
CA LEU A 472 -14.00 -9.50 -1.10
C LEU A 472 -13.97 -10.03 -2.54
N TYR A 473 -15.12 -10.40 -3.11
CA TYR A 473 -15.23 -10.83 -4.49
C TYR A 473 -14.76 -9.73 -5.46
N TYR A 474 -15.28 -8.52 -5.29
CA TYR A 474 -14.86 -7.37 -6.09
C TYR A 474 -13.36 -7.14 -5.98
N GLN A 475 -12.85 -7.14 -4.75
CA GLN A 475 -11.44 -6.91 -4.49
C GLN A 475 -10.54 -7.97 -5.15
N LEU A 476 -10.95 -9.24 -5.16
CA LEU A 476 -10.17 -10.36 -5.68
C LEU A 476 -10.24 -10.51 -7.20
N TYR A 477 -11.41 -10.28 -7.80
CA TYR A 477 -11.69 -10.72 -9.17
C TYR A 477 -12.09 -9.59 -10.11
N ARG A 478 -12.60 -8.47 -9.60
CA ARG A 478 -13.00 -7.32 -10.41
C ARG A 478 -11.91 -6.27 -10.46
N THR A 479 -11.32 -5.92 -9.32
CA THR A 479 -10.34 -4.82 -9.21
C THR A 479 -8.88 -5.28 -9.21
N SER A 480 -8.60 -6.54 -8.88
CA SER A 480 -7.25 -7.11 -8.89
C SER A 480 -6.90 -7.59 -10.30
N LEU A 481 -6.31 -6.71 -11.10
CA LEU A 481 -6.00 -6.89 -12.51
C LEU A 481 -4.74 -7.77 -12.70
N PRO A 482 -4.84 -8.99 -13.25
CA PRO A 482 -3.73 -9.95 -13.30
C PRO A 482 -2.67 -9.64 -14.39
N PHE A 483 -1.40 -9.75 -13.98
CA PHE A 483 -0.22 -9.66 -14.84
C PHE A 483 0.62 -10.94 -14.78
N ASP A 484 0.13 -12.02 -14.16
CA ASP A 484 0.86 -13.29 -14.04
C ASP A 484 1.18 -13.92 -15.38
N ASP A 485 0.41 -13.67 -16.45
CA ASP A 485 0.80 -14.11 -17.81
C ASP A 485 2.04 -13.39 -18.34
N LEU A 486 2.30 -12.16 -17.88
CA LEU A 486 3.41 -11.33 -18.33
C LEU A 486 4.64 -11.44 -17.42
N LEU A 487 4.43 -11.62 -16.13
CA LEU A 487 5.44 -11.44 -15.09
C LEU A 487 5.71 -12.71 -14.30
N GLU A 488 6.95 -12.86 -13.87
CA GLU A 488 7.39 -13.87 -12.90
C GLU A 488 8.41 -13.26 -11.94
N GLU A 489 8.65 -13.90 -10.80
CA GLU A 489 9.67 -13.47 -9.86
C GLU A 489 11.06 -13.46 -10.51
N ASP A 490 11.90 -12.49 -10.16
CA ASP A 490 13.27 -12.42 -10.68
C ASP A 490 14.22 -13.47 -10.05
N GLY A 491 13.77 -14.12 -8.98
CA GLY A 491 14.54 -15.10 -8.22
C GLY A 491 15.77 -14.50 -7.51
N VAL A 492 15.77 -13.19 -7.24
CA VAL A 492 16.81 -12.45 -6.53
C VAL A 492 16.23 -11.78 -5.29
N TRP A 493 15.16 -11.00 -5.44
CA TRP A 493 14.57 -10.22 -4.35
C TRP A 493 13.05 -10.39 -4.28
N PRO A 494 12.48 -10.63 -3.09
CA PRO A 494 11.03 -10.65 -2.92
C PRO A 494 10.38 -9.35 -3.40
N GLY A 495 9.33 -9.45 -4.21
CA GLY A 495 8.62 -8.31 -4.80
C GLY A 495 9.28 -7.72 -6.06
N TYR A 496 10.37 -8.31 -6.55
CA TYR A 496 10.99 -7.97 -7.83
C TYR A 496 10.67 -9.02 -8.89
N VAL A 497 10.53 -8.55 -10.13
CA VAL A 497 10.00 -9.35 -11.24
C VAL A 497 10.78 -9.14 -12.52
N ARG A 498 10.61 -10.09 -13.43
CA ARG A 498 11.02 -9.99 -14.84
C ARG A 498 9.83 -10.35 -15.74
N PHE A 499 9.89 -9.91 -16.99
CA PHE A 499 8.97 -10.42 -18.01
C PHE A 499 9.33 -11.85 -18.38
N LYS A 500 8.30 -12.70 -18.55
CA LYS A 500 8.48 -14.09 -18.94
C LYS A 500 9.09 -14.21 -20.34
N ASP A 501 9.76 -15.34 -20.58
CA ASP A 501 10.52 -15.54 -21.82
C ASP A 501 9.63 -15.65 -23.07
N HIS A 502 8.37 -16.09 -22.92
CA HIS A 502 7.42 -16.22 -24.03
C HIS A 502 6.70 -14.92 -24.41
N VAL A 503 6.76 -13.88 -23.57
CA VAL A 503 6.08 -12.58 -23.79
C VAL A 503 6.62 -11.90 -25.05
N LYS A 504 5.80 -11.19 -25.81
CA LYS A 504 6.25 -10.45 -27.00
C LYS A 504 5.60 -9.07 -27.02
N ALA A 505 6.00 -8.17 -27.91
CA ALA A 505 5.31 -6.88 -28.07
C ALA A 505 3.78 -7.04 -28.19
N ALA A 506 3.31 -8.03 -28.96
CA ALA A 506 1.88 -8.33 -29.12
C ALA A 506 1.16 -8.71 -27.81
N SER A 507 1.87 -9.17 -26.78
CA SER A 507 1.31 -9.46 -25.45
C SER A 507 0.90 -8.19 -24.69
N PHE A 508 1.42 -7.03 -25.09
CA PHE A 508 1.07 -5.74 -24.49
C PHE A 508 -0.03 -5.01 -25.25
N ASP A 509 -0.42 -5.51 -26.43
CA ASP A 509 -1.49 -4.93 -27.23
C ASP A 509 -2.84 -5.11 -26.50
N PRO A 510 -3.58 -4.03 -26.21
CA PRO A 510 -4.85 -4.13 -25.51
C PRO A 510 -5.89 -4.95 -26.29
N ARG A 511 -5.74 -5.14 -27.61
CA ARG A 511 -6.62 -6.02 -28.40
C ARG A 511 -6.43 -7.51 -28.07
N ASN A 512 -5.25 -7.87 -27.56
CA ASN A 512 -4.88 -9.25 -27.26
C ASN A 512 -4.94 -9.57 -25.76
N SER A 513 -5.25 -8.59 -24.90
CA SER A 513 -5.29 -8.78 -23.45
C SER A 513 -6.48 -8.05 -22.84
N ARG A 514 -7.43 -8.81 -22.27
CA ARG A 514 -8.59 -8.26 -21.54
C ARG A 514 -8.15 -7.32 -20.42
N VAL A 515 -7.08 -7.65 -19.70
CA VAL A 515 -6.57 -6.85 -18.59
C VAL A 515 -6.01 -5.53 -19.09
N LEU A 516 -5.14 -5.57 -20.10
CA LEU A 516 -4.53 -4.35 -20.63
C LEU A 516 -5.52 -3.49 -21.40
N ARG A 517 -6.59 -4.08 -21.98
CA ARG A 517 -7.74 -3.34 -22.50
C ARG A 517 -8.41 -2.51 -21.43
N VAL A 518 -8.80 -3.15 -20.31
CA VAL A 518 -9.43 -2.46 -19.16
C VAL A 518 -8.54 -1.33 -18.64
N ILE A 519 -7.24 -1.56 -18.51
CA ILE A 519 -6.29 -0.52 -18.06
C ILE A 519 -6.19 0.62 -19.07
N THR A 520 -6.06 0.30 -20.36
CA THR A 520 -5.88 1.29 -21.41
C THR A 520 -7.13 2.13 -21.63
N GLU A 521 -8.31 1.51 -21.71
CA GLU A 521 -9.60 2.22 -21.77
C GLU A 521 -9.86 3.01 -20.50
N GLY A 522 -9.50 2.43 -19.35
CA GLY A 522 -9.46 3.12 -18.08
C GLY A 522 -8.63 4.40 -18.17
N ILE A 523 -7.39 4.36 -18.66
CA ILE A 523 -6.50 5.52 -18.76
C ILE A 523 -6.97 6.53 -19.82
N LEU A 524 -7.46 6.08 -20.97
CA LEU A 524 -7.71 6.94 -22.14
C LEU A 524 -9.13 7.49 -22.21
N ASN A 525 -10.12 6.70 -21.79
CA ASN A 525 -11.54 6.93 -22.07
C ASN A 525 -12.41 7.03 -20.81
N GLY A 526 -11.80 7.04 -19.62
CA GLY A 526 -12.56 7.19 -18.37
C GLY A 526 -13.22 5.91 -17.86
N GLY A 527 -12.74 4.72 -18.29
CA GLY A 527 -13.23 3.44 -17.76
C GLY A 527 -13.01 3.26 -16.25
N ASN A 528 -13.73 2.30 -15.66
CA ASN A 528 -13.78 2.05 -14.21
C ASN A 528 -12.64 1.15 -13.67
N PHE A 529 -11.75 0.66 -14.54
CA PHE A 529 -10.65 -0.27 -14.19
C PHE A 529 -11.13 -1.60 -13.57
N LEU A 530 -12.35 -2.02 -13.89
CA LEU A 530 -12.89 -3.30 -13.45
C LEU A 530 -12.81 -4.32 -14.58
N LEU A 531 -12.37 -5.54 -14.26
CA LEU A 531 -12.69 -6.68 -15.11
C LEU A 531 -14.20 -6.88 -15.09
N GLU A 532 -14.77 -7.21 -16.24
CA GLU A 532 -16.08 -7.88 -16.29
C GLU A 532 -15.93 -9.29 -15.70
N ASP A 533 -16.99 -10.07 -15.59
CA ASP A 533 -16.85 -11.47 -15.17
C ASP A 533 -16.40 -12.34 -16.34
#